data_AF-A0A8D8BZD4-F1
#
_entry.id   AF-A0A8D8BZD4-F1
#
_cell.length_a   1.000
_cell.length_b   1.000
_cell.length_c   1.000
_cell.angle_alpha   90.00
_cell.angle_beta   90.00
_cell.angle_gamma   90.00
#
_symmetry.space_group_name_H-M   'P 1'
#
loop_
_entity.id
_entity.type
_entity.pdbx_description
1 polymer ?
#
loop_
_entity_poly.entity_id
_entity_poly.type
_entity_poly.pdbx_seq_one_letter_code
_entity_poly.pdbx_strand_id
1 'polypeptide(L)'
;SISHYIEAGCTVKALEASVGAKQWRKAVQIAKVVDDPEEIRKYAVELAEHLCLIGDVKTAEELLIRAEMYKEAVNLLNKHGQWEKAFDIADKFLESEDVKDMFIELAKGLEGEGKYRDAEKVLLTINEPDIAINMYKELEMYDSMIRLVERYHKNMLEQLTHLSRD
;
A
#
# COMPACT_ATOMS: atom_id res chain seq x y z
N SER A 1 -35.36 6.64 -3.54
CA SER A 1 -36.22 7.48 -4.41
C SER A 1 -36.04 7.01 -5.85
N ILE A 2 -37.13 6.79 -6.60
CA ILE A 2 -37.09 6.24 -7.98
C ILE A 2 -36.18 7.07 -8.92
N SER A 3 -36.11 8.39 -8.71
CA SER A 3 -35.25 9.29 -9.49
C SER A 3 -33.75 8.96 -9.39
N HIS A 4 -33.26 8.60 -8.19
CA HIS A 4 -31.85 8.30 -7.97
C HIS A 4 -31.44 6.96 -8.62
N TYR A 5 -32.34 5.98 -8.66
CA TYR A 5 -32.10 4.71 -9.36
C TYR A 5 -32.08 4.86 -10.89
N ILE A 6 -32.93 5.73 -11.44
CA ILE A 6 -32.94 6.03 -12.88
C ILE A 6 -31.66 6.79 -13.27
N GLU A 7 -31.25 7.76 -12.44
CA GLU A 7 -30.03 8.53 -12.62
C GLU A 7 -28.78 7.64 -12.52
N ALA A 8 -28.70 6.79 -11.49
CA ALA A 8 -27.62 5.80 -11.31
C ALA A 8 -27.52 4.83 -12.50
N GLY A 9 -28.65 4.30 -12.98
CA GLY A 9 -28.67 3.43 -14.16
C GLY A 9 -28.20 4.12 -15.45
N CYS A 10 -28.34 5.44 -15.54
CA CYS A 10 -27.84 6.22 -16.66
C CYS A 10 -26.34 6.54 -16.52
N THR A 11 -25.86 6.79 -15.30
CA THR A 11 -24.43 7.05 -15.03
C THR A 11 -23.58 5.79 -15.23
N VAL A 12 -24.07 4.61 -14.87
CA VAL A 12 -23.36 3.33 -15.10
C VAL A 12 -23.14 3.06 -16.59
N LYS A 13 -24.19 3.22 -17.41
CA LYS A 13 -24.07 3.06 -18.87
C LYS A 13 -23.13 4.11 -19.48
N ALA A 14 -23.17 5.33 -18.96
CA ALA A 14 -22.24 6.39 -19.38
C ALA A 14 -20.79 6.07 -18.99
N LEU A 15 -20.57 5.44 -17.83
CA LEU A 15 -19.26 4.98 -17.38
C LEU A 15 -18.74 3.88 -18.31
N GLU A 16 -19.54 2.85 -18.58
CA GLU A 16 -19.18 1.76 -19.49
C GLU A 16 -18.87 2.27 -20.90
N ALA A 17 -19.71 3.15 -21.45
CA ALA A 17 -19.48 3.74 -22.76
C ALA A 17 -18.20 4.61 -22.80
N SER A 18 -17.92 5.34 -21.71
CA SER A 18 -16.72 6.17 -21.61
C SER A 18 -15.44 5.35 -21.51
N VAL A 19 -15.46 4.25 -20.74
CA VAL A 19 -14.35 3.29 -20.65
C VAL A 19 -14.13 2.61 -22.01
N GLY A 20 -15.19 2.09 -22.63
CA GLY A 20 -15.11 1.47 -23.96
C GLY A 20 -14.62 2.42 -25.06
N ALA A 21 -14.95 3.72 -24.95
CA ALA A 21 -14.46 4.77 -25.84
C ALA A 21 -13.07 5.32 -25.44
N LYS A 22 -12.41 4.76 -24.41
CA LYS A 22 -11.12 5.22 -23.85
C LYS A 22 -11.12 6.70 -23.42
N GLN A 23 -12.28 7.21 -23.02
CA GLN A 23 -12.44 8.58 -22.53
C GLN A 23 -12.18 8.63 -21.02
N TRP A 24 -10.95 8.32 -20.61
CA TRP A 24 -10.55 8.12 -19.20
C TRP A 24 -10.91 9.28 -18.28
N ARG A 25 -10.67 10.53 -18.72
CA ARG A 25 -11.02 11.73 -17.94
C ARG A 25 -12.51 11.79 -17.61
N LYS A 26 -13.37 11.47 -18.58
CA LYS A 26 -14.82 11.45 -18.39
C LYS A 26 -15.24 10.24 -17.56
N ALA A 27 -14.65 9.07 -17.82
CA ALA A 27 -14.91 7.87 -17.04
C ALA A 27 -14.60 8.09 -15.54
N VAL A 28 -13.47 8.71 -15.21
CA VAL A 28 -13.14 9.08 -13.82
C VAL A 28 -14.13 10.09 -13.23
N GLN A 29 -14.54 11.10 -14.00
CA GLN A 29 -15.55 12.06 -13.53
C GLN A 29 -16.89 11.39 -13.23
N ILE A 30 -17.33 10.48 -14.10
CA ILE A 30 -18.57 9.73 -13.90
C ILE A 30 -18.43 8.79 -12.71
N ALA A 31 -17.33 8.05 -12.60
CA ALA A 31 -17.06 7.17 -11.46
C ALA A 31 -17.02 7.91 -10.12
N LYS A 32 -16.62 9.19 -10.12
CA LYS A 32 -16.68 10.06 -8.92
C LYS A 32 -18.11 10.42 -8.49
N VAL A 33 -19.09 10.36 -9.40
CA VAL A 33 -20.50 10.68 -9.13
C VAL A 33 -21.33 9.43 -8.86
N VAL A 34 -20.86 8.25 -9.28
CA VAL A 34 -21.50 6.97 -8.94
C VAL A 34 -21.33 6.73 -7.44
N ASP A 35 -22.44 6.47 -6.74
CA ASP A 35 -22.45 6.21 -5.30
C ASP A 35 -22.35 4.71 -4.97
N ASP A 36 -22.65 3.83 -5.93
CA ASP A 36 -22.61 2.38 -5.75
C ASP A 36 -21.20 1.81 -5.95
N PRO A 37 -20.54 1.28 -4.91
CA PRO A 37 -19.22 0.65 -5.03
C PRO A 37 -19.18 -0.51 -6.02
N GLU A 38 -20.26 -1.30 -6.15
CA GLU A 38 -20.30 -2.49 -7.01
C GLU A 38 -20.10 -2.12 -8.49
N GLU A 39 -20.74 -1.03 -8.90
CA GLU A 39 -20.71 -0.54 -10.27
C GLU A 39 -19.36 0.09 -10.63
N ILE A 40 -18.69 0.68 -9.64
CA ILE A 40 -17.35 1.25 -9.79
C ILE A 40 -16.31 0.14 -9.85
N ARG A 41 -16.45 -0.93 -9.03
CA ARG A 41 -15.49 -2.05 -8.94
C ARG A 41 -15.08 -2.61 -10.29
N LYS A 42 -16.06 -2.79 -11.19
CA LYS A 42 -15.83 -3.36 -12.53
C LYS A 42 -14.80 -2.57 -13.36
N TYR A 43 -14.70 -1.26 -13.13
CA TYR A 43 -13.83 -0.36 -13.90
C TYR A 43 -12.72 0.29 -13.06
N ALA A 44 -12.78 0.16 -11.73
CA ALA A 44 -11.89 0.86 -10.81
C ALA A 44 -10.42 0.57 -11.06
N VAL A 45 -10.06 -0.70 -11.31
CA VAL A 45 -8.66 -1.11 -11.58
C VAL A 45 -8.15 -0.50 -12.88
N GLU A 46 -8.91 -0.61 -13.97
CA GLU A 46 -8.52 -0.06 -15.28
C GLU A 46 -8.35 1.47 -15.22
N LEU A 47 -9.26 2.15 -14.52
CA LEU A 47 -9.19 3.59 -14.30
C LEU A 47 -8.00 3.98 -13.41
N ALA A 48 -7.75 3.22 -12.33
CA ALA A 48 -6.62 3.43 -11.44
C ALA A 48 -5.28 3.25 -12.16
N GLU A 49 -5.13 2.23 -13.00
CA GLU A 49 -3.94 2.02 -13.82
C GLU A 49 -3.68 3.19 -14.76
N HIS A 50 -4.71 3.67 -15.47
CA HIS A 50 -4.58 4.85 -16.30
C HIS A 50 -4.21 6.11 -15.49
N LEU A 51 -4.81 6.29 -14.32
CA LEU A 51 -4.49 7.40 -13.41
C LEU A 51 -3.03 7.32 -12.93
N CYS A 52 -2.51 6.13 -12.63
CA CYS A 52 -1.09 5.92 -12.32
C CYS A 52 -0.18 6.30 -13.49
N LEU A 53 -0.55 5.96 -14.73
CA LEU A 53 0.24 6.31 -15.92
C LEU A 53 0.39 7.83 -16.11
N ILE A 54 -0.63 8.61 -15.73
CA ILE A 54 -0.57 10.07 -15.77
C ILE A 54 0.00 10.69 -14.49
N GLY A 55 0.44 9.87 -13.52
CA GLY A 55 1.04 10.29 -12.25
C GLY A 55 0.04 10.66 -11.15
N ASP A 56 -1.27 10.47 -11.37
CA ASP A 56 -2.32 10.80 -10.39
C ASP A 56 -2.66 9.60 -9.50
N VAL A 57 -1.66 9.19 -8.71
CA VAL A 57 -1.77 8.07 -7.76
C VAL A 57 -2.83 8.35 -6.68
N LYS A 58 -3.02 9.62 -6.32
CA LYS A 58 -3.99 10.03 -5.30
C LYS A 58 -5.42 9.79 -5.75
N THR A 59 -5.79 10.21 -6.96
CA THR A 59 -7.14 9.93 -7.47
C THR A 59 -7.36 8.43 -7.69
N ALA A 60 -6.31 7.69 -8.05
CA ALA A 60 -6.37 6.24 -8.20
C ALA A 60 -6.68 5.52 -6.87
N GLU A 61 -5.98 5.92 -5.80
CA GLU A 61 -6.22 5.48 -4.43
C GLU A 61 -7.68 5.76 -3.99
N GLU A 62 -8.13 7.01 -4.11
CA GLU A 62 -9.49 7.42 -3.74
C GLU A 62 -10.57 6.60 -4.48
N LEU A 63 -10.33 6.29 -5.75
CA LEU A 63 -11.26 5.50 -6.57
C LEU A 63 -11.34 4.04 -6.10
N LEU A 64 -10.19 3.41 -5.80
CA LEU A 64 -10.15 2.02 -5.34
C LEU A 64 -10.76 1.86 -3.94
N ILE A 65 -10.53 2.80 -3.03
CA ILE A 65 -11.15 2.81 -1.70
C ILE A 65 -12.67 2.92 -1.82
N ARG A 66 -13.17 3.80 -2.69
CA ARG A 66 -14.62 3.93 -2.95
C ARG A 66 -15.24 2.68 -3.57
N ALA A 67 -14.47 1.95 -4.36
CA ALA A 67 -14.88 0.66 -4.90
C ALA A 67 -14.76 -0.48 -3.87
N GLU A 68 -14.31 -0.20 -2.64
CA GLU A 68 -14.01 -1.21 -1.59
C GLU A 68 -12.93 -2.22 -2.03
N MET A 69 -12.08 -1.82 -2.98
CA MET A 69 -10.96 -2.61 -3.51
C MET A 69 -9.68 -2.31 -2.74
N TYR A 70 -9.73 -2.57 -1.42
CA TYR A 70 -8.67 -2.19 -0.49
C TYR A 70 -7.34 -2.89 -0.80
N LYS A 71 -7.37 -4.18 -1.18
CA LYS A 71 -6.16 -4.94 -1.53
C LYS A 71 -5.46 -4.32 -2.74
N GLU A 72 -6.21 -3.88 -3.73
CA GLU A 72 -5.72 -3.22 -4.93
C GLU A 72 -5.15 -1.83 -4.60
N ALA A 73 -5.81 -1.07 -3.71
CA ALA A 73 -5.32 0.21 -3.22
C ALA A 73 -3.97 0.06 -2.49
N VAL A 74 -3.86 -0.93 -1.60
CA VAL A 74 -2.62 -1.27 -0.88
C VAL A 74 -1.50 -1.64 -1.86
N ASN A 75 -1.79 -2.52 -2.82
CA ASN A 75 -0.83 -2.93 -3.85
C ASN A 75 -0.36 -1.74 -4.71
N LEU A 76 -1.27 -0.84 -5.08
CA LEU A 76 -0.97 0.36 -5.83
C LEU A 76 -0.04 1.30 -5.05
N LEU A 77 -0.34 1.56 -3.78
CA LEU A 77 0.48 2.40 -2.92
C LEU A 77 1.87 1.79 -2.68
N ASN A 78 1.94 0.48 -2.46
CA ASN A 78 3.21 -0.25 -2.30
C ASN A 78 4.10 -0.13 -3.55
N LYS A 79 3.53 -0.28 -4.75
CA LYS A 79 4.25 -0.08 -6.02
C LYS A 79 4.81 1.34 -6.18
N HIS A 80 4.14 2.32 -5.58
CA HIS A 80 4.56 3.73 -5.60
C HIS A 80 5.37 4.16 -4.37
N GLY A 81 5.79 3.21 -3.51
CA GLY A 81 6.61 3.49 -2.33
C GLY A 81 5.86 4.22 -1.20
N GLN A 82 4.53 4.28 -1.23
CA GLN A 82 3.70 4.92 -0.21
C GLN A 82 3.30 3.91 0.89
N TRP A 83 4.29 3.28 1.51
CA TRP A 83 4.08 2.14 2.44
C TRP A 83 3.29 2.51 3.69
N GLU A 84 3.49 3.69 4.26
CA GLU A 84 2.76 4.16 5.45
C GLU A 84 1.25 4.23 5.16
N LYS A 85 0.86 4.83 4.04
CA LYS A 85 -0.55 4.88 3.62
C LYS A 85 -1.09 3.51 3.27
N ALA A 86 -0.28 2.68 2.61
CA ALA A 86 -0.67 1.32 2.29
C ALA A 86 -0.98 0.54 3.57
N PHE A 87 -0.14 0.68 4.60
CA PHE A 87 -0.35 0.05 5.89
C PHE A 87 -1.57 0.62 6.61
N ASP A 88 -1.78 1.93 6.62
CA ASP A 88 -2.96 2.56 7.21
C ASP A 88 -4.27 2.06 6.60
N ILE A 89 -4.33 1.82 5.29
CA ILE A 89 -5.50 1.25 4.63
C ILE A 89 -5.64 -0.22 4.99
N ALA A 90 -4.54 -0.97 4.93
CA ALA A 90 -4.54 -2.39 5.24
C ALA A 90 -4.99 -2.64 6.69
N ASP A 91 -4.43 -1.94 7.67
CA ASP A 91 -4.77 -2.06 9.10
C ASP A 91 -6.22 -1.68 9.41
N LYS A 92 -6.79 -0.71 8.66
CA LYS A 92 -8.18 -0.28 8.84
C LYS A 92 -9.22 -1.22 8.24
N PHE A 93 -8.91 -1.85 7.10
CA PHE A 93 -9.92 -2.52 6.26
C PHE A 93 -9.65 -4.00 6.02
N LEU A 94 -8.47 -4.52 6.36
CA LEU A 94 -8.09 -5.93 6.24
C LEU A 94 -7.85 -6.55 7.63
N GLU A 95 -7.82 -7.87 7.70
CA GLU A 95 -7.55 -8.58 8.96
C GLU A 95 -6.09 -8.39 9.38
N SER A 96 -5.86 -8.00 10.64
CA SER A 96 -4.55 -7.54 11.12
C SER A 96 -3.40 -8.54 10.97
N GLU A 97 -3.70 -9.84 11.00
CA GLU A 97 -2.70 -10.91 10.88
C GLU A 97 -2.23 -11.07 9.43
N ASP A 98 -3.16 -11.03 8.47
CA ASP A 98 -2.87 -11.05 7.03
C ASP A 98 -2.08 -9.82 6.56
N VAL A 99 -2.28 -8.68 7.22
CA VAL A 99 -1.62 -7.41 6.86
C VAL A 99 -0.13 -7.47 7.17
N LYS A 100 0.26 -7.92 8.36
CA LYS A 100 1.68 -7.98 8.72
C LYS A 100 2.45 -8.91 7.78
N ASP A 101 1.92 -10.10 7.53
CA ASP A 101 2.56 -11.08 6.64
C ASP A 101 2.73 -10.54 5.22
N MET A 102 1.72 -9.84 4.70
CA MET A 102 1.80 -9.18 3.39
C MET A 102 2.96 -8.17 3.30
N PHE A 103 3.15 -7.35 4.34
CA PHE A 103 4.22 -6.34 4.37
C PHE A 103 5.60 -6.96 4.62
N ILE A 104 5.68 -8.07 5.36
CA ILE A 104 6.92 -8.85 5.51
C ILE A 104 7.34 -9.44 4.16
N GLU A 105 6.41 -10.03 3.40
CA GLU A 105 6.71 -10.55 2.06
C GLU A 105 7.10 -9.43 1.08
N LEU A 106 6.49 -8.25 1.18
CA LEU A 106 6.93 -7.07 0.43
C LEU A 106 8.37 -6.69 0.77
N ALA A 107 8.73 -6.66 2.06
CA ALA A 107 10.10 -6.36 2.49
C ALA A 107 11.11 -7.38 1.98
N LYS A 108 10.79 -8.68 2.01
CA LYS A 108 11.62 -9.76 1.44
C LYS A 108 11.80 -9.62 -0.06
N GLY A 109 10.74 -9.23 -0.79
CA GLY A 109 10.83 -8.93 -2.22
C GLY A 109 11.81 -7.78 -2.50
N LEU A 110 11.71 -6.70 -1.72
CA LEU A 110 12.64 -5.55 -1.81
C LEU A 110 14.08 -5.93 -1.43
N GLU A 111 14.26 -6.80 -0.44
CA GLU A 111 15.55 -7.38 -0.07
C GLU A 111 16.16 -8.17 -1.24
N GLY A 112 15.38 -9.04 -1.89
CA GLY A 112 15.81 -9.80 -3.07
C GLY A 112 16.17 -8.91 -4.28
N GLU A 113 15.58 -7.72 -4.38
CA GLU A 113 15.94 -6.69 -5.36
C GLU A 113 17.16 -5.84 -4.95
N GLY A 114 17.73 -6.06 -3.75
CA GLY A 114 18.83 -5.27 -3.21
C GLY A 114 18.42 -3.89 -2.65
N LYS A 115 17.12 -3.62 -2.52
CA LYS A 115 16.56 -2.35 -2.02
C LYS A 115 16.44 -2.36 -0.49
N TYR A 116 17.55 -2.63 0.19
CA TYR A 116 17.56 -2.86 1.64
C TYR A 116 17.02 -1.69 2.48
N ARG A 117 17.22 -0.44 2.04
CA ARG A 117 16.68 0.73 2.74
C ARG A 117 15.16 0.84 2.64
N ASP A 118 14.58 0.37 1.54
CA ASP A 118 13.13 0.38 1.38
C ASP A 118 12.52 -0.80 2.13
N ALA A 119 13.17 -1.96 2.13
CA ALA A 119 12.82 -3.09 3.00
C ALA A 119 12.83 -2.70 4.49
N GLU A 120 13.87 -2.01 4.97
CA GLU A 120 13.92 -1.47 6.34
C GLU A 120 12.71 -0.57 6.64
N LYS A 121 12.39 0.39 5.76
CA LYS A 121 11.25 1.30 5.98
C LYS A 121 9.92 0.57 6.06
N VAL A 122 9.72 -0.44 5.20
CA VAL A 122 8.50 -1.28 5.23
C VAL A 122 8.39 -2.00 6.57
N LEU A 123 9.45 -2.65 7.03
CA LEU A 123 9.47 -3.36 8.31
C LEU A 123 9.27 -2.44 9.52
N LEU A 124 9.85 -1.24 9.48
CA LEU A 124 9.63 -0.24 10.54
C LEU A 124 8.20 0.32 10.54
N THR A 125 7.57 0.45 9.37
CA THR A 125 6.17 0.91 9.24
C THR A 125 5.22 -0.03 9.98
N ILE A 126 5.46 -1.34 9.90
CA ILE A 126 4.66 -2.36 10.58
C ILE A 126 5.13 -2.67 12.01
N ASN A 127 6.06 -1.87 12.55
CA ASN A 127 6.66 -2.01 13.87
C ASN A 127 7.35 -3.36 14.10
N GLU A 128 8.07 -3.87 13.09
CA GLU A 128 8.88 -5.10 13.15
C GLU A 128 10.39 -4.78 12.99
N PRO A 129 11.01 -4.01 13.91
CA PRO A 129 12.42 -3.64 13.82
C PRO A 129 13.36 -4.86 13.97
N ASP A 130 12.95 -5.91 14.67
CA ASP A 130 13.72 -7.14 14.85
C ASP A 130 13.98 -7.85 13.52
N ILE A 131 12.98 -7.89 12.64
CA ILE A 131 13.11 -8.47 11.30
C ILE A 131 14.10 -7.65 10.47
N ALA A 132 14.05 -6.30 10.58
CA ALA A 132 14.97 -5.42 9.86
C ALA A 132 16.42 -5.56 10.37
N ILE A 133 16.61 -5.71 11.69
CA ILE A 133 17.91 -5.99 12.31
C ILE A 133 18.46 -7.32 11.80
N ASN A 134 17.63 -8.38 11.81
CA ASN A 134 18.04 -9.69 11.35
C ASN A 134 18.40 -9.69 9.85
N MET A 135 17.62 -9.01 9.02
CA MET A 135 17.95 -8.81 7.60
C MET A 135 19.36 -8.22 7.43
N TYR A 136 19.68 -7.12 8.11
CA TYR A 136 21.03 -6.53 8.01
C TYR A 136 22.13 -7.41 8.56
N LYS A 137 21.84 -8.22 9.58
CA LYS A 137 22.79 -9.19 10.13
C LYS A 137 23.13 -10.28 9.10
N GLU A 138 22.13 -10.87 8.46
CA GLU A 138 22.32 -11.91 7.43
C GLU A 138 23.05 -11.36 6.19
N LEU A 139 22.88 -10.07 5.88
CA LEU A 139 23.60 -9.37 4.82
C LEU A 139 25.00 -8.89 5.23
N GLU A 140 25.46 -9.17 6.45
CA GLU A 140 26.73 -8.69 7.03
C GLU A 140 26.87 -7.15 7.04
N MET A 141 25.76 -6.42 6.99
CA MET A 141 25.69 -4.95 6.99
C MET A 141 25.66 -4.40 8.42
N TYR A 142 26.73 -4.65 9.18
CA TYR A 142 26.79 -4.39 10.62
C TYR A 142 26.53 -2.94 11.02
N ASP A 143 26.96 -1.95 10.22
CA ASP A 143 26.71 -0.53 10.52
C ASP A 143 25.21 -0.21 10.60
N SER A 144 24.41 -0.79 9.69
CA SER A 144 22.95 -0.57 9.69
C SER A 144 22.25 -1.39 10.77
N MET A 145 22.74 -2.60 11.04
CA MET A 145 22.27 -3.42 12.14
C MET A 145 22.48 -2.70 13.49
N ILE A 146 23.70 -2.22 13.77
CA ILE A 146 24.04 -1.53 15.04
C ILE A 146 23.17 -0.28 15.21
N ARG A 147 23.01 0.53 14.17
CA ARG A 147 22.13 1.72 14.18
C ARG A 147 20.70 1.38 14.61
N LEU A 148 20.15 0.27 14.10
CA LEU A 148 18.80 -0.16 14.44
C LEU A 148 18.71 -0.71 15.87
N VAL A 149 19.69 -1.51 16.29
CA VAL A 149 19.79 -2.01 17.67
C VAL A 149 19.88 -0.86 18.67
N GLU A 150 20.68 0.16 18.39
CA GLU A 150 20.77 1.39 19.21
C GLU A 150 19.47 2.17 19.30
N ARG A 151 18.69 2.15 18.24
CA ARG A 151 17.44 2.92 18.17
C ARG A 151 16.29 2.20 18.87
N TYR A 152 16.15 0.89 18.66
CA TYR A 152 14.97 0.12 19.07
C TYR A 152 15.23 -0.76 20.30
N HIS A 153 16.48 -1.14 20.57
CA HIS A 153 16.86 -2.04 21.67
C HIS A 153 17.85 -1.40 22.64
N LYS A 154 17.56 -0.16 23.09
CA LYS A 154 18.43 0.55 24.06
C LYS A 154 18.73 -0.25 25.33
N ASN A 155 17.81 -1.11 25.79
CA ASN A 155 18.03 -1.98 26.95
C ASN A 155 18.90 -3.23 26.66
N MET A 156 19.09 -3.62 25.39
CA MET A 156 19.94 -4.75 25.01
C MET A 156 21.42 -4.37 24.87
N LEU A 157 21.71 -3.08 24.62
CA LEU A 157 23.07 -2.54 24.54
C LEU A 157 23.77 -2.46 25.89
N GLU A 158 23.04 -2.28 26.99
CA GLU A 158 23.62 -2.41 28.33
C GLU A 158 24.19 -3.83 28.54
N GLN A 159 23.52 -4.87 28.04
CA GLN A 159 24.00 -6.25 28.18
C GLN A 159 25.20 -6.57 27.26
N LEU A 160 25.26 -6.01 26.04
CA LEU A 160 26.37 -6.24 25.10
C LEU A 160 27.65 -5.43 25.46
N THR A 161 27.50 -4.26 26.07
CA THR A 161 28.64 -3.47 26.58
C THR A 161 29.26 -4.08 27.83
N HIS A 162 28.52 -4.86 28.61
CA HIS A 162 29.09 -5.66 29.71
C HIS A 162 29.89 -6.87 29.22
N LEU A 163 29.48 -7.53 28.13
CA LEU A 163 30.17 -8.71 27.61
C LEU A 163 31.48 -8.41 26.85
N SER A 164 31.75 -7.15 26.52
CA SER A 164 32.99 -6.68 25.88
C SER A 164 33.99 -6.11 26.89
N ARG A 165 33.69 -6.23 28.19
CA ARG A 165 34.50 -5.73 29.31
C ARG A 165 35.00 -6.80 30.28
N ASP A 166 34.72 -8.08 30.00
CA ASP A 166 35.25 -9.23 30.75
C ASP A 166 36.20 -10.08 29.88
#